data_AF-A0AAD8GBA5-F1
#
_entry.id   AF-A0AAD8GBA5-F1
#
_cell.length_a   1.000
_cell.length_b   1.000
_cell.length_c   1.000
_cell.angle_alpha   90.00
_cell.angle_beta   90.00
_cell.angle_gamma   90.00
#
_symmetry.space_group_name_H-M   'P 1'
#
loop_
_entity.id
_entity.type
_entity.pdbx_description
1 polymer ?
#
loop_
_entity_poly.entity_id
_entity_poly.type
_entity_poly.pdbx_seq_one_letter_code
_entity_poly.pdbx_strand_id
1 'polypeptide(L)' 'MNNKVPRANLKSILKKKKPHLRLATNTDVLVHLSLLLFLHRLAEESRAKAFENRSSTIKPDHVLKVAKGVLRRARG' A
#
# COMPACT_ATOMS: atom_id res chain seq x y z
N MET A 1 -7.08 7.00 14.81
CA MET A 1 -7.01 6.32 13.49
C MET A 1 -8.14 5.31 13.41
N ASN A 2 -8.90 5.31 12.31
CA ASN A 2 -10.00 4.35 12.14
C ASN A 2 -9.41 2.99 11.73
N ASN A 3 -9.29 2.06 12.68
CA ASN A 3 -8.57 0.79 12.49
C ASN A 3 -9.44 -0.33 11.89
N LYS A 4 -10.62 0.02 11.35
CA LYS A 4 -11.56 -0.95 10.79
C LYS A 4 -11.12 -1.38 9.39
N VAL A 5 -10.92 -2.68 9.21
CA VAL A 5 -10.59 -3.27 7.91
C VAL A 5 -11.76 -3.08 6.94
N PRO A 6 -11.55 -2.45 5.76
CA PRO A 6 -12.59 -2.25 4.77
C PRO A 6 -12.80 -3.53 3.92
N ARG A 7 -13.34 -4.58 4.54
CA ARG A 7 -13.45 -5.94 3.98
C ARG A 7 -14.18 -5.99 2.62
N ALA A 8 -15.31 -5.29 2.50
CA ALA A 8 -16.12 -5.29 1.28
C ALA A 8 -15.37 -4.63 0.10
N ASN A 9 -14.70 -3.50 0.36
CA ASN A 9 -13.91 -2.79 -0.66
C ASN A 9 -12.72 -3.64 -1.12
N LEU A 10 -11.99 -4.26 -0.19
CA LEU A 10 -10.86 -5.15 -0.53
C LEU A 10 -11.30 -6.31 -1.42
N LYS A 11 -12.40 -6.99 -1.07
CA LYS A 11 -12.96 -8.09 -1.88
C LYS A 11 -13.38 -7.61 -3.27
N SER A 12 -14.03 -6.45 -3.37
CA SER A 12 -14.45 -5.86 -4.65
C SER A 12 -13.26 -5.55 -5.56
N ILE A 13 -12.20 -4.91 -5.03
CA ILE A 13 -10.97 -4.59 -5.78
C ILE A 13 -10.31 -5.87 -6.29
N LEU A 14 -10.17 -6.88 -5.42
CA LEU A 14 -9.56 -8.16 -5.80
C LEU A 14 -10.38 -8.90 -6.87
N LYS A 15 -11.71 -8.91 -6.75
CA LYS A 15 -12.61 -9.54 -7.72
C LYS A 15 -12.57 -8.83 -9.08
N LYS A 16 -12.50 -7.49 -9.09
CA LYS A 16 -12.35 -6.69 -10.31
C LYS A 16 -11.06 -7.02 -11.06
N LYS A 17 -9.98 -7.36 -10.35
CA LYS A 17 -8.70 -7.76 -10.96
C LYS A 17 -8.59 -9.24 -11.29
N LYS A 18 -9.19 -10.12 -10.48
CA LYS A 18 -9.22 -11.56 -10.69
C LYS A 18 -10.63 -12.09 -10.42
N PRO A 19 -11.51 -12.17 -11.44
CA PRO A 19 -12.93 -12.51 -11.25
C PRO A 19 -13.13 -13.95 -10.77
N HIS A 20 -12.22 -14.87 -11.07
CA HIS A 20 -12.33 -16.27 -10.61
C HIS A 20 -11.65 -16.53 -9.27
N LEU A 21 -11.01 -15.52 -8.65
CA LEU A 21 -10.37 -15.68 -7.34
C LEU A 21 -11.42 -15.89 -6.24
N ARG A 22 -11.21 -16.92 -5.42
CA ARG A 22 -11.95 -17.18 -4.19
C ARG A 22 -11.01 -16.93 -3.01
N LEU A 23 -11.43 -16.11 -2.06
CA LEU A 23 -10.68 -15.83 -0.84
C LEU A 23 -11.25 -16.70 0.28
N ALA A 24 -10.38 -17.42 0.99
CA ALA A 24 -10.78 -18.13 2.18
C ALA A 24 -11.16 -17.15 3.31
N THR A 25 -11.79 -17.67 4.35
CA THR A 25 -12.23 -16.88 5.49
C THR A 25 -11.05 -16.15 6.12
N ASN A 26 -11.22 -14.85 6.40
CA ASN A 26 -10.23 -13.96 7.02
C ASN A 26 -8.94 -13.72 6.22
N THR A 27 -8.74 -14.34 5.05
CA THR A 27 -7.61 -14.02 4.16
C THR A 27 -7.63 -12.55 3.73
N ASP A 28 -8.81 -11.93 3.69
CA ASP A 28 -8.97 -10.50 3.41
C ASP A 28 -8.28 -9.59 4.45
N VAL A 29 -8.15 -10.06 5.71
CA VAL A 29 -7.43 -9.35 6.77
C VAL A 29 -5.93 -9.40 6.53
N LEU A 30 -5.40 -10.54 6.07
CA LEU A 30 -3.98 -10.67 5.71
C LEU A 30 -3.63 -9.78 4.52
N VAL A 31 -4.50 -9.70 3.50
CA VAL A 31 -4.31 -8.76 2.39
C VAL A 31 -4.29 -7.31 2.90
N HIS A 32 -5.17 -6.97 3.85
CA HIS A 32 -5.17 -5.65 4.45
C HIS A 32 -3.87 -5.35 5.21
N LEU A 33 -3.37 -6.32 5.99
CA LEU A 33 -2.09 -6.20 6.67
C LEU A 33 -0.95 -5.95 5.68
N SER A 34 -0.88 -6.71 4.59
CA SER A 34 0.12 -6.50 3.53
C SER A 34 0.02 -5.11 2.92
N LEU A 35 -1.20 -4.58 2.72
CA LEU A 35 -1.41 -3.21 2.26
C LEU A 35 -0.90 -2.17 3.29
N LEU A 36 -1.17 -2.37 4.58
CA LEU A 36 -0.70 -1.48 5.64
C LEU A 36 0.83 -1.46 5.70
N LEU A 37 1.47 -2.64 5.63
CA LEU A 37 2.93 -2.75 5.59
C LEU A 37 3.52 -2.10 4.33
N PHE A 38 2.86 -2.24 3.19
CA PHE A 38 3.26 -1.54 1.96
C PHE A 38 3.18 -0.02 2.11
N LEU A 39 2.07 0.50 2.66
CA LEU A 39 1.89 1.94 2.87
C LEU A 39 2.88 2.51 3.90
N HIS A 40 3.19 1.74 4.95
CA HIS A 40 4.21 2.11 5.93
C HIS A 40 5.58 2.30 5.26
N ARG A 41 6.03 1.29 4.51
CA ARG A 41 7.30 1.38 3.76
C ARG A 41 7.30 2.53 2.76
N LEU A 42 6.19 2.72 2.05
CA LEU A 42 6.05 3.83 1.10
C LEU A 42 6.16 5.19 1.81
N ALA A 43 5.54 5.34 2.98
CA ALA A 43 5.59 6.57 3.77
C ALA A 43 7.00 6.85 4.32
N GLU A 44 7.68 5.83 4.85
CA GLU A 44 9.06 5.95 5.34
C GLU A 44 10.02 6.39 4.23
N GLU A 45 9.95 5.74 3.07
CA GLU A 45 10.82 6.08 1.94
C GLU A 45 10.48 7.44 1.33
N SER A 46 9.19 7.78 1.25
CA SER A 46 8.77 9.11 0.78
C SER A 46 9.25 10.21 1.73
N ARG A 47 9.26 9.95 3.04
CA ARG A 47 9.79 10.87 4.05
C ARG A 47 11.30 11.01 3.93
N ALA A 48 12.04 9.92 3.77
CA ALA A 48 13.48 9.96 3.52
C ALA A 48 13.79 10.77 2.26
N LYS A 49 13.03 10.57 1.17
CA LYS A 49 13.22 11.32 -0.07
C LYS A 49 12.87 12.80 0.04
N ALA A 50 11.85 13.14 0.83
CA ALA A 50 11.53 14.53 1.13
C ALA A 50 12.64 15.22 1.92
N PHE A 51 13.24 14.52 2.88
CA PHE A 51 14.35 15.01 3.67
C PHE A 51 15.62 15.23 2.82
N GLU A 52 15.97 14.28 1.95
CA GLU A 52 17.06 14.44 0.96
C GLU A 52 16.87 15.70 0.09
N ASN A 53 15.63 15.98 -0.32
CA ASN A 53 15.29 17.13 -1.14
C ASN A 53 15.11 18.43 -0.33
N ARG A 54 15.45 18.45 0.98
CA ARG A 54 15.26 19.58 1.91
C ARG A 54 13.82 20.11 1.93
N SER A 55 12.84 19.23 1.72
CA SER A 55 11.42 19.58 1.75
C SER A 55 10.82 19.28 3.12
N SER A 56 10.18 20.28 3.72
CA SER A 56 9.47 20.14 5.00
C SER A 56 8.19 19.29 4.90
N THR A 57 7.67 19.08 3.69
CA THR A 57 6.47 18.28 3.44
C THR A 57 6.72 17.19 2.39
N ILE A 58 5.96 16.09 2.48
CA ILE A 58 5.95 15.05 1.46
C ILE A 58 5.14 15.56 0.26
N LYS A 59 5.82 15.78 -0.87
CA LYS A 59 5.21 16.19 -2.13
C LYS A 59 4.93 14.97 -3.02
N PRO A 60 4.01 15.08 -4.00
CA PRO A 60 3.71 13.99 -4.93
C PRO A 60 4.96 13.46 -5.66
N ASP A 61 5.91 14.34 -5.99
CA ASP A 61 7.16 13.97 -6.65
C ASP A 61 8.02 13.01 -5.81
N HIS A 62 8.04 13.17 -4.48
CA HIS A 62 8.77 12.27 -3.58
C HIS A 62 8.16 10.88 -3.61
N VAL A 63 6.82 10.80 -3.54
CA VAL A 63 6.07 9.54 -3.58
C VAL A 63 6.27 8.84 -4.93
N LEU A 64 6.16 9.57 -6.05
CA LEU A 64 6.35 9.03 -7.39
C LEU A 64 7.76 8.43 -7.58
N LYS A 65 8.78 9.12 -7.08
CA LYS A 65 10.17 8.67 -7.15
C LYS A 65 10.41 7.36 -6.41
N VAL A 66 9.78 7.16 -5.24
CA VAL A 66 9.96 5.94 -4.45
C VAL A 66 8.97 4.82 -4.81
N ALA A 67 7.78 5.16 -5.31
CA ALA A 67 6.69 4.22 -5.56
C ALA A 67 7.12 3.05 -6.44
N LYS A 68 7.88 3.31 -7.51
CA LYS A 68 8.40 2.26 -8.41
C LYS A 68 9.28 1.25 -7.68
N GLY A 69 10.13 1.72 -6.77
CA GLY A 69 11.04 0.88 -5.98
C GLY A 69 10.32 0.06 -4.91
N VAL A 70 9.35 0.68 -4.21
CA VAL A 70 8.53 0.00 -3.20
C VAL A 70 7.61 -1.05 -3.85
N LEU A 71 6.94 -0.71 -4.96
CA LEU A 71 6.13 -1.66 -5.72
C LEU A 71 6.93 -2.84 -6.25
N ARG A 72 8.20 -2.64 -6.64
CA ARG A 72 9.08 -3.73 -7.07
C ARG A 72 9.40 -4.70 -5.93
N ARG A 73 9.66 -4.19 -4.72
CA ARG A 73 9.90 -5.02 -3.52
C ARG A 73 8.65 -5.73 -3.01
N ALA A 74 7.48 -5.16 -3.24
CA ALA A 74 6.21 -5.75 -2.85
C ALA A 74 5.72 -6.87 -3.79
N ARG A 75 6.48 -7.18 -4.85
CA ARG A 75 6.21 -8.35 -5.68
C ARG A 75 6.55 -9.60 -4.87
N GLY A 76 5.55 -10.47 -4.72
CA GLY A 76 5.74 -11.83 -4.20
C GLY A 76 6.27 -12.78 -5.25
#